data_AF-N1W4F0-F1
#
_entry.id   AF-N1W4F0-F1
#
_cell.length_a   1.000
_cell.length_b   1.000
_cell.length_c   1.000
_cell.angle_alpha   90.00
_cell.angle_beta   90.00
_cell.angle_gamma   90.00
#
_symmetry.space_group_name_H-M   'P 1'
#
loop_
_entity.id
_entity.type
_entity.pdbx_description
1 polymer ?
#
loop_
_entity_poly.entity_id
_entity_poly.type
_entity_poly.pdbx_seq_one_letter_code
_entity_poly.pdbx_strand_id
1 'polypeptide(L)' 'MNHYTRINLKEREVIAEMRFKEESIRSIAKILNRSPSSISRELSKGYSSKFFH' A
#
# COMPACT_ATOMS: atom_id res chain seq x y z
N MET A 1 14.49 13.76 8.56
CA MET A 1 13.56 13.20 9.56
C MET A 1 12.41 12.53 8.80
N ASN A 2 12.26 11.21 8.90
CA ASN A 2 11.16 10.48 8.27
C ASN A 2 9.88 10.77 9.05
N HIS A 3 9.03 11.67 8.54
CA HIS A 3 7.68 11.82 9.05
C HIS A 3 6.92 10.53 8.74
N TYR A 4 6.85 9.64 9.73
CA TYR A 4 6.11 8.39 9.66
C TYR A 4 4.61 8.66 9.68
N THR A 5 4.08 9.26 8.62
CA THR A 5 2.65 9.47 8.45
C THR A 5 2.04 8.12 8.13
N ARG A 6 1.21 7.61 9.05
CA ARG A 6 0.46 6.37 8.83
C ARG A 6 -0.33 6.49 7.53
N ILE A 7 -0.43 5.37 6.81
CA ILE A 7 -1.33 5.28 5.67
C ILE A 7 -2.75 5.48 6.19
N ASN A 8 -3.44 6.48 5.64
CA ASN A 8 -4.82 6.78 6.02
C ASN A 8 -5.81 5.85 5.31
N LEU A 9 -7.10 5.94 5.66
CA LEU A 9 -8.13 5.06 5.09
C LEU A 9 -8.24 5.20 3.56
N LYS A 10 -8.23 6.42 3.02
CA LYS A 10 -8.30 6.66 1.58
C LYS A 10 -7.09 6.07 0.84
N GLU A 11 -5.89 6.26 1.39
CA GLU A 11 -4.68 5.68 0.82
C GLU A 11 -4.75 4.14 0.86
N ARG A 12 -5.33 3.54 1.92
CA ARG A 12 -5.57 2.08 1.98
C ARG A 12 -6.55 1.60 0.92
N GLU A 13 -7.65 2.31 0.70
CA GLU A 13 -8.63 1.98 -0.34
C GLU A 13 -7.98 1.99 -1.72
N VAL A 14 -7.18 3.01 -2.03
CA VAL A 14 -6.43 3.09 -3.29
C VAL A 14 -5.40 1.96 -3.40
N ILE A 15 -4.67 1.64 -2.33
CA ILE A 15 -3.72 0.50 -2.34
C ILE A 15 -4.46 -0.80 -2.63
N ALA A 16 -5.62 -1.03 -2.01
CA ALA A 16 -6.42 -2.24 -2.21
C ALA A 16 -6.97 -2.34 -3.64
N GLU A 17 -7.55 -1.26 -4.16
CA GLU A 17 -8.06 -1.20 -5.54
C GLU A 17 -6.96 -1.43 -6.57
N MET A 18 -5.83 -0.74 -6.44
CA MET A 18 -4.71 -0.88 -7.38
C MET A 18 -4.07 -2.26 -7.27
N ARG A 19 -4.02 -2.84 -6.07
CA ARG A 19 -3.52 -4.20 -5.91
C ARG A 19 -4.44 -5.25 -6.51
N PHE A 20 -5.75 -5.05 -6.45
CA PHE A 20 -6.74 -5.87 -7.15
C PHE A 20 -6.55 -5.79 -8.68
N LYS A 21 -6.15 -4.64 -9.21
CA LYS A 21 -5.76 -4.44 -10.62
C LYS A 21 -4.34 -4.93 -10.94
N GLU A 22 -3.69 -5.66 -10.02
CA GLU A 22 -2.34 -6.21 -10.15
C GLU A 22 -1.23 -5.17 -10.39
N GLU A 23 -1.46 -3.93 -10.00
CA GLU A 23 -0.49 -2.86 -10.18
C GLU A 23 0.76 -3.06 -9.32
N SER A 24 1.88 -2.55 -9.85
CA SER A 24 3.16 -2.65 -9.18
C SER A 24 3.22 -1.73 -7.95
N ILE A 25 3.99 -2.12 -6.94
CA ILE A 25 4.22 -1.30 -5.73
C ILE A 25 4.75 0.10 -6.10
N ARG A 26 5.56 0.20 -7.15
CA ARG A 26 6.12 1.48 -7.63
C ARG A 26 5.05 2.36 -8.28
N SER A 27 4.13 1.78 -9.06
CA SER A 27 2.98 2.50 -9.64
C SER A 27 2.12 3.10 -8.53
N ILE A 28 1.76 2.28 -7.53
CA ILE A 28 0.94 2.68 -6.38
C ILE A 28 1.62 3.79 -5.57
N ALA A 29 2.92 3.64 -5.32
CA ALA A 29 3.73 4.63 -4.63
C ALA A 29 3.73 6.00 -5.35
N LYS A 30 3.83 5.99 -6.68
CA LYS A 30 3.79 7.21 -7.51
C LYS A 30 2.43 7.92 -7.43
N ILE A 31 1.34 7.16 -7.47
CA ILE A 31 -0.02 7.70 -7.37
C ILE A 31 -0.27 8.34 -6.01
N LEU A 32 0.16 7.67 -4.94
CA LEU A 32 -0.05 8.13 -3.57
C LEU A 32 1.02 9.12 -3.08
N ASN A 33 2.02 9.46 -3.92
CA ASN A 33 3.19 10.24 -3.52
C ASN A 33 3.86 9.70 -2.23
N ARG A 34 3.92 8.37 -2.12
CA ARG A 34 4.52 7.66 -0.99
C ARG A 34 5.79 6.94 -1.41
N SER A 35 6.64 6.59 -0.44
CA SER A 35 7.77 5.72 -0.73
C SER A 35 7.27 4.30 -1.06
N PRO A 36 7.90 3.59 -2.00
CA PRO A 36 7.62 2.17 -2.26
C PRO A 36 7.72 1.31 -0.99
N SER A 37 8.63 1.66 -0.08
CA SER A 37 8.78 1.00 1.22
C SER A 37 7.57 1.18 2.14
N SER A 38 6.89 2.33 2.09
CA SER A 38 5.67 2.57 2.87
C SER A 38 4.52 1.70 2.37
N ILE A 39 4.36 1.64 1.04
CA ILE A 39 3.35 0.79 0.39
C ILE A 39 3.63 -0.70 0.68
N SER A 40 4.88 -1.13 0.50
CA SER A 40 5.29 -2.51 0.81
C SER A 40 5.01 -2.89 2.26
N ARG A 41 5.31 -2.00 3.21
CA ARG A 41 5.05 -2.24 4.64
C ARG A 41 3.56 -2.26 4.99
N GLU A 42 2.75 -1.48 4.29
CA GLU A 42 1.30 -1.53 4.48
C GLU A 42 0.72 -2.84 3.95
N LEU A 43 1.13 -3.21 2.74
CA LEU A 43 0.80 -4.48 2.13
C LEU A 43 1.21 -5.64 3.04
N SER A 44 2.46 -5.67 3.54
CA SER A 44 2.92 -6.72 4.45
C SER A 44 2.13 -6.80 5.77
N LYS A 45 1.53 -5.70 6.23
CA LYS A 45 0.67 -5.68 7.43
C LYS A 45 -0.73 -6.24 7.18
N GLY A 46 -1.27 -6.07 5.98
CA GLY A 46 -2.55 -6.67 5.57
C GLY A 46 -2.45 -8.16 5.21
N TYR A 47 -1.23 -8.65 4.94
CA TYR A 47 -0.97 -10.03 4.53
C TYR A 47 -0.69 -11.01 5.67
N SER A 48 -1.13 -10.74 6.91
CA SER A 48 -1.32 -11.82 7.88
C SER A 48 -2.54 -12.67 7.46
N SER A 49 -2.28 -13.61 6.54
CA SER A 49 -2.99 -14.90 6.45
C SER A 49 -4.53 -14.84 6.36
N LYS A 50 -5.12 -14.07 5.44
CA LYS A 50 -6.58 -14.18 5.19
C LYS A 50 -7.12 -13.88 3.78
N PHE A 51 -6.27 -13.50 2.82
CA PHE A 51 -6.70 -13.21 1.44
C PHE A 51 -6.14 -14.19 0.40
N PHE A 52 -5.51 -15.28 0.84
CA PHE A 52 -5.05 -16.37 -0.01
C PHE A 52 -5.72 -17.67 0.44
N HIS A 53 -7.01 -17.83 0.08
CA HIS A 53 -7.62 -19.11 -0.20
C HIS A 53 -8.73 -18.90 -1.22
#